data_AF-A0A534AZE1-F1
#
_entry.id   AF-A0A534AZE1-F1
#
_cell.length_a   1.000
_cell.length_b   1.000
_cell.length_c   1.000
_cell.angle_alpha   90.00
_cell.angle_beta   90.00
_cell.angle_gamma   90.00
#
_symmetry.space_group_name_H-M   'P 1'
#
loop_
_entity.id
_entity.type
_entity.pdbx_description
1 polymer ?
#
loop_
_entity_poly.entity_id
_entity_poly.type
_entity_poly.pdbx_seq_one_letter_code
_entity_poly.pdbx_strand_id
1 'polypeptide(L)'
;MDLYTSLYVGVCLAALVWHVRRRRRLEHLSAKAQEKTGAAEPASLHPVIADHCIGCSSCIKACPEQAHHTVLGLLRGRAHLVSPGDCIGHGACKTACPVDAITLVFGSERRGVDIPLVTPTFESTVPGIFIAGELGGMGLIRNALEQGRQVIESIAQKHRPGGSGGQQLDVLIVGAGPAGFSASLTAKSKNMRYVTIEQESLGGAVFQYPRGKLVMTAPATVPLLGKVNFRQTSKEALLEFWTDAERKTGVKINYKERVEDITRSGDGFIVKTNRGTYPTRSVLLAIGRRGTPRKLGVP
;
A
#
# COMPACT_ATOMS: atom_id res chain seq x y z
N MET A 1 6.85 37.76 -44.15
CA MET A 1 6.83 37.07 -42.85
C MET A 1 7.43 38.02 -41.85
N ASP A 2 6.63 38.49 -40.89
CA ASP A 2 7.06 39.46 -39.89
C ASP A 2 8.19 38.89 -39.02
N LEU A 3 9.12 39.73 -38.57
CA LEU A 3 10.24 39.34 -37.71
C LEU A 3 9.78 38.53 -36.48
N TYR A 4 8.58 38.85 -35.97
CA TYR A 4 7.91 38.13 -34.89
C TYR A 4 7.51 36.69 -35.28
N THR A 5 6.97 36.46 -36.48
CA THR A 5 6.60 35.10 -36.93
C THR A 5 7.84 34.22 -37.07
N SER A 6 8.95 34.76 -37.59
CA SER A 6 10.23 34.03 -37.69
C SER A 6 10.83 33.70 -36.31
N LEU A 7 10.72 34.61 -35.34
CA LEU A 7 11.16 34.37 -33.97
C LEU A 7 10.33 33.28 -33.27
N TYR A 8 8.99 33.34 -33.39
CA TYR A 8 8.09 32.32 -32.85
C TYR A 8 8.36 30.94 -33.45
N VAL A 9 8.49 30.86 -34.78
CA VAL A 9 8.82 29.60 -35.48
C VAL A 9 10.18 29.06 -35.03
N GLY A 10 11.18 29.93 -34.87
CA GLY A 10 12.51 29.54 -34.36
C GLY A 10 12.47 28.95 -32.95
N VAL A 11 11.71 29.57 -32.03
CA VAL A 11 11.53 29.06 -30.66
C VAL A 11 10.78 27.72 -30.66
N CYS A 12 9.72 27.58 -31.46
CA CYS A 12 8.97 26.34 -31.59
C CYS A 12 9.83 25.20 -32.16
N LEU A 13 10.62 25.47 -33.20
CA LEU A 13 11.56 24.50 -33.78
C LEU A 13 12.64 24.10 -32.78
N ALA A 14 13.22 25.05 -32.05
CA ALA A 14 14.22 24.76 -31.02
C ALA A 14 13.63 23.88 -29.91
N ALA A 15 12.41 24.19 -29.45
CA ALA A 15 11.69 23.40 -28.46
C ALA A 15 11.39 21.97 -28.98
N LEU A 16 10.96 21.84 -30.24
CA LEU A 16 10.70 20.55 -30.88
C LEU A 16 11.98 19.71 -31.00
N VAL A 17 13.08 20.30 -31.49
CA VAL A 17 14.38 19.62 -31.61
C VAL A 17 14.89 19.18 -30.24
N TRP A 18 14.78 20.04 -29.23
CA TRP A 18 15.13 19.69 -27.85
C TRP A 18 14.28 18.54 -27.33
N HIS A 19 12.96 18.58 -27.56
CA HIS A 19 12.03 17.52 -27.17
C HIS A 19 12.39 16.18 -27.82
N VAL A 20 12.62 16.16 -29.13
CA VAL A 20 13.00 14.95 -29.89
C VAL A 20 14.34 14.40 -29.41
N ARG A 21 15.36 15.25 -29.24
CA ARG A 21 16.68 14.84 -28.73
C ARG A 21 16.57 14.26 -27.32
N ARG A 22 15.80 14.91 -26.45
CA ARG A 22 15.57 14.43 -25.08
C ARG A 22 14.86 13.08 -25.07
N ARG A 23 13.84 12.88 -25.92
CA ARG A 23 13.16 11.59 -26.07
C ARG A 23 14.11 10.50 -26.54
N ARG A 24 14.86 10.73 -27.61
CA ARG A 24 15.86 9.76 -28.12
C ARG A 24 16.89 9.37 -27.06
N ARG A 25 17.36 10.35 -26.27
CA ARG A 25 18.28 10.09 -25.16
C ARG A 25 17.65 9.18 -24.10
N LEU A 26 16.41 9.46 -23.71
CA LEU A 26 15.69 8.66 -22.73
C LEU A 26 15.47 7.22 -23.24
N GLU A 27 15.08 7.06 -24.50
CA GLU A 27 14.89 5.72 -25.09
C GLU A 27 16.19 4.93 -25.14
N HIS A 28 17.28 5.57 -25.54
CA HIS A 28 18.59 4.93 -25.58
C HIS A 28 19.09 4.53 -24.18
N LEU A 29 18.88 5.37 -23.16
CA LEU A 29 19.20 5.00 -21.76
C LEU A 29 18.33 3.84 -21.27
N SER A 30 17.05 3.83 -21.66
CA SER A 30 16.10 2.79 -21.28
C SER A 30 16.46 1.43 -21.90
N ALA A 31 16.87 1.42 -23.17
CA ALA A 31 17.33 0.23 -23.85
C ALA A 31 18.58 -0.36 -23.19
N LYS A 32 19.58 0.49 -22.89
CA LYS A 32 20.78 0.08 -22.16
C LYS A 32 20.48 -0.46 -20.77
N ALA A 33 19.49 0.09 -20.07
CA ALA A 33 19.09 -0.40 -18.76
C ALA A 33 18.47 -1.80 -18.86
N GLN A 34 17.56 -2.00 -19.82
CA GLN A 34 16.92 -3.30 -20.06
C GLN A 34 17.94 -4.40 -20.44
N GLU A 35 18.94 -4.06 -21.25
CA GLU A 35 20.01 -4.99 -21.60
C GLU A 35 20.84 -5.43 -20.39
N LYS A 36 21.10 -4.51 -19.44
CA LYS A 36 21.92 -4.78 -18.25
C LYS A 36 21.21 -5.63 -17.21
N THR A 37 19.93 -5.42 -17.02
CA THR A 37 19.14 -6.11 -15.99
C THR A 37 18.65 -7.49 -16.45
N GLY A 38 18.59 -7.73 -17.76
CA GLY A 38 18.14 -8.99 -18.33
C GLY A 38 16.70 -9.33 -17.96
N ALA A 39 16.36 -10.62 -17.95
CA ALA A 39 15.04 -11.12 -17.56
C ALA A 39 14.84 -11.18 -16.03
N ALA A 40 15.31 -10.17 -15.30
CA ALA A 40 15.04 -10.06 -13.87
C ALA A 40 13.53 -9.85 -13.65
N GLU A 41 12.93 -10.64 -12.77
CA GLU A 41 11.51 -10.55 -12.47
C GLU A 41 11.25 -9.64 -11.26
N PRO A 42 10.12 -8.90 -11.25
CA PRO A 42 9.74 -8.08 -10.12
C PRO A 42 9.52 -8.95 -8.86
N ALA A 43 10.00 -8.46 -7.72
CA ALA A 43 9.88 -9.19 -6.47
C ALA A 43 8.45 -9.27 -5.91
N SER A 44 7.57 -8.33 -6.29
CA SER A 44 6.18 -8.28 -5.82
C SER A 44 5.27 -7.40 -6.71
N LEU A 45 4.72 -6.33 -6.15
CA LEU A 45 3.86 -5.38 -6.83
C LEU A 45 4.65 -4.61 -7.89
N HIS A 46 4.16 -4.60 -9.13
CA HIS A 46 4.82 -3.91 -10.23
C HIS A 46 3.80 -3.43 -11.27
N PRO A 47 4.16 -2.44 -12.10
CA PRO A 47 3.27 -1.93 -13.14
C PRO A 47 3.28 -2.80 -14.40
N VAL A 48 2.08 -3.09 -14.92
CA VAL A 48 1.83 -3.51 -16.30
C VAL A 48 1.32 -2.31 -17.07
N ILE A 49 1.99 -1.99 -18.17
CA ILE A 49 1.66 -0.83 -19.00
C ILE A 49 0.84 -1.30 -20.21
N ALA A 50 -0.36 -0.74 -20.36
CA ALA A 50 -1.28 -1.04 -21.44
C ALA A 50 -0.88 -0.36 -22.76
N ASP A 51 -1.45 -0.84 -23.86
CA ASP A 51 -1.10 -0.40 -25.21
C ASP A 51 -1.47 1.06 -25.50
N HIS A 52 -2.47 1.62 -24.81
CA HIS A 52 -2.87 3.02 -24.94
C HIS A 52 -1.94 4.03 -24.24
N CYS A 53 -0.76 3.58 -23.79
CA CYS A 53 0.28 4.46 -23.26
C CYS A 53 0.77 5.47 -24.31
N ILE A 54 0.68 6.78 -23.99
CA ILE A 54 1.12 7.88 -24.87
C ILE A 54 2.61 8.25 -24.73
N GLY A 55 3.37 7.53 -23.89
CA GLY A 55 4.81 7.76 -23.73
C GLY A 55 5.20 9.13 -23.14
N CYS A 56 4.34 9.76 -22.34
CA CYS A 56 4.57 11.10 -21.79
C CYS A 56 5.69 11.17 -20.72
N SER A 57 6.20 10.03 -20.27
CA SER A 57 7.26 9.86 -19.25
C SER A 57 6.91 10.34 -17.83
N SER A 58 5.66 10.69 -17.52
CA SER A 58 5.24 11.10 -16.18
C SER A 58 5.50 10.03 -15.12
N CYS A 59 5.23 8.76 -15.44
CA CYS A 59 5.48 7.63 -14.55
C CYS A 59 6.96 7.42 -14.23
N ILE A 60 7.86 7.68 -15.19
CA ILE A 60 9.32 7.59 -15.01
C ILE A 60 9.79 8.65 -14.03
N LYS A 61 9.34 9.90 -14.20
CA LYS A 61 9.69 11.01 -13.31
C LYS A 61 9.12 10.85 -11.90
N ALA A 62 7.97 10.19 -11.77
CA ALA A 62 7.30 9.97 -10.50
C ALA A 62 7.89 8.81 -9.69
N CYS A 63 8.73 7.96 -10.29
CA CYS A 63 9.33 6.82 -9.60
C CYS A 63 10.41 7.32 -8.61
N PRO A 64 10.24 7.09 -7.28
CA PRO A 64 11.23 7.53 -6.29
C PRO A 64 12.61 6.88 -6.48
N GLU A 65 12.62 5.65 -6.98
CA GLU A 65 13.84 4.88 -7.23
C GLU A 65 14.61 5.36 -8.46
N GLN A 66 14.00 6.20 -9.33
CA GLN A 66 14.62 6.65 -10.58
C GLN A 66 15.93 7.42 -10.37
N ALA A 67 16.15 7.97 -9.16
CA ALA A 67 17.38 8.65 -8.79
C ALA A 67 18.59 7.71 -8.68
N HIS A 68 18.37 6.43 -8.38
CA HIS A 68 19.41 5.43 -8.14
C HIS A 68 19.37 4.29 -9.16
N HIS A 69 18.17 3.92 -9.62
CA HIS A 69 17.91 2.78 -10.47
C HIS A 69 17.02 3.19 -11.65
N THR A 70 17.32 2.70 -12.86
CA THR A 70 16.44 2.97 -14.01
C THR A 70 15.28 1.98 -14.00
N VAL A 71 14.31 2.16 -13.10
CA VAL A 71 13.19 1.21 -12.93
C VAL A 71 12.24 1.24 -14.12
N LEU A 72 11.76 2.43 -14.48
CA LEU A 72 10.89 2.66 -15.63
C LEU A 72 11.67 3.35 -16.75
N GLY A 73 11.39 2.98 -17.98
CA GLY A 73 12.01 3.52 -19.18
C GLY A 73 10.99 3.76 -20.30
N LEU A 74 11.43 4.43 -21.36
CA LEU A 74 10.66 4.62 -22.58
C LEU A 74 11.26 3.75 -23.68
N LEU A 75 10.47 2.90 -24.32
CA LEU A 75 10.90 2.08 -25.44
C LEU A 75 9.81 2.10 -26.51
N ARG A 76 10.20 2.33 -27.76
CA ARG A 76 9.27 2.40 -28.90
C ARG A 76 8.09 3.33 -28.61
N GLY A 77 8.36 4.51 -28.03
CA GLY A 77 7.34 5.49 -27.68
C GLY A 77 6.41 5.13 -26.50
N ARG A 78 6.62 4.02 -25.78
CA ARG A 78 5.78 3.62 -24.63
C ARG A 78 6.59 3.38 -23.37
N ALA A 79 5.97 3.59 -22.21
CA ALA A 79 6.60 3.31 -20.94
C ALA A 79 6.73 1.79 -20.73
N HIS A 80 7.88 1.35 -20.23
CA HIS A 80 8.18 -0.05 -19.93
C HIS A 80 8.85 -0.15 -18.57
N LEU A 81 8.63 -1.28 -17.90
CA LEU A 81 9.40 -1.67 -16.72
C LEU A 81 10.73 -2.26 -17.20
N VAL A 82 11.77 -1.45 -17.21
CA VAL A 82 13.07 -1.81 -17.81
C VAL A 82 14.01 -2.47 -16.81
N SER A 83 13.83 -2.22 -15.52
CA SER A 83 14.57 -2.90 -14.44
C SER A 83 13.59 -3.44 -13.40
N PRO A 84 12.93 -4.59 -13.65
CA PRO A 84 11.87 -5.08 -12.77
C PRO A 84 12.34 -5.43 -11.36
N GLY A 85 13.59 -5.91 -11.21
CA GLY A 85 14.18 -6.23 -9.91
C GLY A 85 14.39 -5.03 -8.99
N ASP A 86 14.55 -3.84 -9.56
CA ASP A 86 14.68 -2.58 -8.81
C ASP A 86 13.31 -1.96 -8.47
N CYS A 87 12.21 -2.59 -8.93
CA CYS A 87 10.86 -2.13 -8.62
C CYS A 87 10.45 -2.60 -7.22
N ILE A 88 10.30 -1.64 -6.31
CA ILE A 88 9.84 -1.93 -4.94
C ILE A 88 8.34 -1.69 -4.70
N GLY A 89 7.57 -1.46 -5.78
CA GLY A 89 6.10 -1.52 -5.72
C GLY A 89 5.40 -0.35 -5.02
N HIS A 90 5.96 0.87 -5.05
CA HIS A 90 5.31 2.05 -4.44
C HIS A 90 3.96 2.45 -5.05
N GLY A 91 3.75 2.15 -6.33
CA GLY A 91 2.55 2.54 -7.08
C GLY A 91 2.50 3.98 -7.58
N ALA A 92 3.53 4.81 -7.34
CA ALA A 92 3.58 6.21 -7.78
C ALA A 92 3.39 6.39 -9.30
N CYS A 93 3.86 5.41 -10.09
CA CYS A 93 3.71 5.39 -11.54
C CYS A 93 2.24 5.36 -11.99
N LYS A 94 1.40 4.57 -11.31
CA LYS A 94 -0.05 4.49 -11.60
C LYS A 94 -0.71 5.84 -11.38
N THR A 95 -0.50 6.45 -10.22
CA THR A 95 -1.06 7.76 -9.88
C THR A 95 -0.59 8.87 -10.82
N ALA A 96 0.63 8.79 -11.34
CA ALA A 96 1.18 9.79 -12.25
C ALA A 96 0.77 9.60 -13.71
N CYS A 97 0.06 8.53 -14.06
CA CYS A 97 -0.33 8.25 -15.43
C CYS A 97 -1.56 9.10 -15.81
N PRO A 98 -1.47 10.03 -16.77
CA PRO A 98 -2.60 10.90 -17.13
C PRO A 98 -3.65 10.22 -18.01
N VAL A 99 -3.37 9.01 -18.49
CA VAL A 99 -4.24 8.24 -19.40
C VAL A 99 -4.60 6.87 -18.82
N ASP A 100 -4.36 6.66 -17.51
CA ASP A 100 -4.65 5.40 -16.80
C ASP A 100 -4.14 4.14 -17.51
N ALA A 101 -3.00 4.24 -18.20
CA ALA A 101 -2.38 3.12 -18.91
C ALA A 101 -1.57 2.18 -18.00
N ILE A 102 -1.60 2.37 -16.68
CA ILE A 102 -0.79 1.59 -15.75
C ILE A 102 -1.69 0.87 -14.75
N THR A 103 -1.64 -0.46 -14.80
CA THR A 103 -2.25 -1.33 -13.79
C THR A 103 -1.15 -1.90 -12.91
N LEU A 104 -1.39 -1.95 -11.60
CA LEU A 104 -0.46 -2.56 -10.66
C LEU A 104 -0.89 -4.00 -10.40
N VAL A 105 0.02 -4.95 -10.63
CA VAL A 105 -0.23 -6.39 -10.46
C VAL A 105 0.81 -6.99 -9.51
N PHE A 106 0.50 -8.16 -8.93
CA PHE A 106 1.34 -8.84 -7.95
C PHE A 106 1.97 -10.10 -8.52
N GLY A 107 3.29 -10.22 -8.39
CA GLY A 107 4.03 -11.38 -8.89
C GLY A 107 4.08 -11.44 -10.43
N SER A 108 5.01 -12.21 -10.98
CA SER A 108 5.11 -12.46 -12.42
C SER A 108 4.40 -13.77 -12.79
N GLU A 109 4.30 -14.07 -14.09
CA GLU A 109 3.82 -15.38 -14.57
C GLU A 109 4.57 -16.58 -13.97
N ARG A 110 5.85 -16.41 -13.60
CA ARG A 110 6.71 -17.47 -13.04
C ARG A 110 6.93 -17.34 -11.53
N ARG A 111 6.70 -16.16 -10.96
CA ARG A 111 6.88 -15.84 -9.55
C ARG A 111 5.60 -15.23 -8.99
N GLY A 112 4.60 -16.08 -8.79
CA GLY A 112 3.33 -15.70 -8.17
C GLY A 112 3.51 -15.26 -6.72
N VAL A 113 2.70 -14.29 -6.29
CA VAL A 113 2.49 -13.97 -4.88
C VAL A 113 1.02 -14.27 -4.61
N ASP A 114 0.75 -15.26 -3.77
CA ASP A 114 -0.62 -15.55 -3.34
C ASP A 114 -1.14 -14.36 -2.53
N ILE A 115 -2.09 -13.64 -3.11
CA ILE A 115 -2.80 -12.56 -2.46
C ILE A 115 -4.31 -12.82 -2.51
N PRO A 116 -5.05 -12.47 -1.46
CA PRO A 116 -6.50 -12.59 -1.48
C PRO A 116 -7.13 -11.70 -2.55
N LEU A 117 -8.16 -12.21 -3.22
CA LEU A 117 -9.01 -11.40 -4.08
C LEU A 117 -9.87 -10.46 -3.22
N VAL A 118 -9.82 -9.17 -3.54
CA VAL A 118 -10.56 -8.14 -2.81
C VAL A 118 -11.28 -7.19 -3.77
N THR A 119 -12.43 -6.69 -3.34
CA THR A 119 -13.17 -5.62 -4.02
C THR A 119 -12.45 -4.27 -3.87
N PRO A 120 -12.84 -3.23 -4.63
CA PRO A 120 -12.30 -1.87 -4.44
C PRO A 120 -12.50 -1.31 -3.02
N THR A 121 -13.46 -1.83 -2.27
CA THR A 121 -13.71 -1.52 -0.86
C THR A 121 -12.99 -2.45 0.11
N PHE A 122 -12.01 -3.22 -0.37
CA PHE A 122 -11.17 -4.16 0.41
C PHE A 122 -11.91 -5.33 1.04
N GLU A 123 -13.14 -5.62 0.58
CA GLU A 123 -13.89 -6.79 1.02
C GLU A 123 -13.38 -8.03 0.29
N SER A 124 -13.15 -9.11 1.02
CA SER A 124 -12.72 -10.40 0.46
C SER A 124 -13.86 -11.12 -0.27
N THR A 125 -13.58 -12.32 -0.78
CA THR A 125 -14.62 -13.22 -1.30
C THR A 125 -15.61 -13.71 -0.24
N VAL A 126 -15.31 -13.50 1.05
CA VAL A 126 -16.22 -13.77 2.17
C VAL A 126 -16.88 -12.45 2.59
N PRO A 127 -18.19 -12.25 2.34
CA PRO A 127 -18.89 -11.02 2.71
C PRO A 127 -18.77 -10.71 4.21
N GLY A 128 -18.41 -9.47 4.54
CA GLY A 128 -18.15 -9.04 5.92
C GLY A 128 -16.73 -9.27 6.44
N ILE A 129 -15.86 -9.95 5.67
CA ILE A 129 -14.41 -10.02 5.94
C ILE A 129 -13.67 -9.10 4.99
N PHE A 130 -12.87 -8.19 5.56
CA PHE A 130 -12.09 -7.19 4.85
C PHE A 130 -10.60 -7.43 5.05
N ILE A 131 -9.78 -6.99 4.10
CA ILE A 131 -8.33 -7.24 4.09
C ILE A 131 -7.59 -5.94 3.81
N ALA A 132 -6.64 -5.57 4.68
CA ALA A 132 -5.86 -4.35 4.52
C ALA A 132 -4.39 -4.51 4.87
N GLY A 133 -3.59 -3.58 4.38
CA GLY A 133 -2.15 -3.54 4.58
C GLY A 133 -1.40 -4.50 3.67
N GLU A 134 -0.28 -5.02 4.18
CA GLU A 134 0.64 -5.83 3.40
C GLU A 134 0.00 -7.15 2.90
N LEU A 135 -1.05 -7.64 3.56
CA LEU A 135 -1.77 -8.85 3.15
C LEU A 135 -2.43 -8.69 1.77
N GLY A 136 -2.91 -7.48 1.44
CA GLY A 136 -3.39 -7.11 0.09
C GLY A 136 -2.26 -6.78 -0.89
N GLY A 137 -1.02 -7.09 -0.53
CA GLY A 137 0.19 -6.98 -1.35
C GLY A 137 0.88 -5.60 -1.35
N MET A 138 0.28 -4.55 -0.78
CA MET A 138 0.87 -3.19 -0.76
C MET A 138 1.71 -2.96 0.51
N GLY A 139 3.04 -3.08 0.39
CA GLY A 139 3.99 -3.07 1.52
C GLY A 139 4.45 -1.71 2.05
N LEU A 140 3.81 -0.60 1.66
CA LEU A 140 4.18 0.75 2.13
C LEU A 140 3.34 1.16 3.34
N ILE A 141 3.98 1.74 4.37
CA ILE A 141 3.29 2.19 5.60
C ILE A 141 2.16 3.19 5.28
N ARG A 142 2.41 4.16 4.39
CA ARG A 142 1.37 5.09 3.91
C ARG A 142 0.15 4.35 3.35
N ASN A 143 0.37 3.35 2.50
CA ASN A 143 -0.72 2.63 1.85
C ASN A 143 -1.49 1.79 2.89
N ALA A 144 -0.78 1.16 3.83
CA ALA A 144 -1.41 0.42 4.91
C ALA A 144 -2.30 1.33 5.78
N LEU A 145 -1.81 2.51 6.19
CA LEU A 145 -2.60 3.50 6.94
C LEU A 145 -3.86 3.91 6.18
N GLU A 146 -3.71 4.21 4.89
CA GLU A 146 -4.81 4.68 4.05
C GLU A 146 -5.87 3.59 3.82
N GLN A 147 -5.44 2.34 3.57
CA GLN A 147 -6.36 1.21 3.42
C GLN A 147 -7.13 0.92 4.70
N GLY A 148 -6.45 0.94 5.86
CA GLY A 148 -7.11 0.76 7.16
C GLY A 148 -8.23 1.78 7.38
N ARG A 149 -8.00 3.04 7.00
CA ARG A 149 -9.00 4.11 7.05
C ARG A 149 -10.17 3.84 6.09
N GLN A 150 -9.88 3.54 4.83
CA GLN A 150 -10.89 3.30 3.79
C GLN A 150 -11.81 2.12 4.11
N VAL A 151 -11.27 1.03 4.66
CA VAL A 151 -12.06 -0.13 5.07
C VAL A 151 -13.10 0.25 6.12
N ILE A 152 -12.67 0.95 7.18
CA ILE A 152 -13.58 1.34 8.26
C ILE A 152 -14.63 2.32 7.77
N GLU A 153 -14.28 3.24 6.86
CA GLU A 153 -15.25 4.12 6.21
C GLU A 153 -16.30 3.36 5.41
N SER A 154 -15.89 2.35 4.64
CA SER A 154 -16.80 1.45 3.92
C SER A 154 -17.72 0.68 4.88
N ILE A 155 -17.18 0.11 5.96
CA ILE A 155 -17.99 -0.62 6.96
C ILE A 155 -19.02 0.32 7.60
N ALA A 156 -18.63 1.54 7.96
CA ALA A 156 -19.51 2.53 8.58
C ALA A 156 -20.59 3.07 7.62
N GLN A 157 -20.38 3.01 6.30
CA GLN A 157 -21.41 3.32 5.31
C GLN A 157 -22.43 2.18 5.17
N LYS A 158 -21.97 0.93 5.23
CA LYS A 158 -22.84 -0.26 5.16
C LYS A 158 -23.66 -0.47 6.44
N HIS A 159 -23.14 -0.04 7.58
CA HIS A 159 -23.74 -0.26 8.90
C HIS A 159 -23.78 1.04 9.70
N ARG A 160 -24.98 1.44 10.17
CA ARG A 160 -25.09 2.55 11.13
C ARG A 160 -24.35 2.18 12.43
N PRO A 161 -23.37 2.99 12.89
CA PRO A 161 -22.70 2.78 14.18
C PRO A 161 -23.73 2.65 15.30
N GLY A 162 -23.61 1.60 16.11
CA GLY A 162 -24.53 1.37 17.26
C GLY A 162 -25.94 0.87 16.90
N GLY A 163 -26.23 0.52 15.64
CA GLY A 163 -27.58 0.13 15.19
C GLY A 163 -28.05 -1.28 15.59
N SER A 164 -27.29 -2.05 16.36
CA SER A 164 -27.69 -3.40 16.82
C SER A 164 -27.75 -3.42 18.34
N GLY A 165 -28.95 -3.54 18.92
CA GLY A 165 -29.22 -3.51 20.37
C GLY A 165 -28.66 -4.67 21.21
N GLY A 166 -27.53 -5.26 20.83
CA GLY A 166 -26.82 -6.32 21.57
C GLY A 166 -25.34 -6.00 21.79
N GLN A 167 -24.62 -6.80 22.57
CA GLN A 167 -23.18 -6.64 22.88
C GLN A 167 -22.22 -6.88 21.68
N GLN A 168 -22.74 -7.10 20.48
CA GLN A 168 -21.96 -7.43 19.29
C GLN A 168 -21.12 -6.23 18.81
N LEU A 169 -19.89 -6.48 18.38
CA LEU A 169 -19.02 -5.47 17.78
C LEU A 169 -19.47 -5.12 16.36
N ASP A 170 -19.29 -3.87 15.97
CA ASP A 170 -19.49 -3.45 14.57
C ASP A 170 -18.32 -3.96 13.70
N VAL A 171 -17.11 -3.95 14.25
CA VAL A 171 -15.92 -4.51 13.59
C VAL A 171 -14.89 -5.04 14.60
N LEU A 172 -14.31 -6.20 14.30
CA LEU A 172 -13.12 -6.71 14.99
C LEU A 172 -11.92 -6.57 14.05
N ILE A 173 -10.84 -5.95 14.54
CA ILE A 173 -9.62 -5.68 13.77
C ILE A 173 -8.54 -6.66 14.23
N VAL A 174 -7.94 -7.41 13.31
CA VAL A 174 -6.89 -8.39 13.59
C VAL A 174 -5.54 -7.83 13.17
N GLY A 175 -4.67 -7.55 14.14
CA GLY A 175 -3.34 -6.96 13.98
C GLY A 175 -3.32 -5.45 14.27
N ALA A 176 -2.27 -4.99 14.94
CA ALA A 176 -1.97 -3.59 15.26
C ALA A 176 -0.71 -3.09 14.53
N GLY A 177 -0.49 -3.57 13.30
CA GLY A 177 0.40 -2.89 12.34
C GLY A 177 -0.19 -1.57 11.85
N PRO A 178 0.46 -0.85 10.91
CA PRO A 178 -0.02 0.45 10.43
C PRO A 178 -1.47 0.43 9.93
N ALA A 179 -1.89 -0.60 9.18
CA ALA A 179 -3.27 -0.72 8.71
C ALA A 179 -4.26 -0.90 9.88
N GLY A 180 -3.95 -1.81 10.80
CA GLY A 180 -4.78 -2.06 11.98
C GLY A 180 -4.90 -0.84 12.87
N PHE A 181 -3.78 -0.17 13.16
CA PHE A 181 -3.74 1.03 13.99
C PHE A 181 -4.57 2.18 13.38
N SER A 182 -4.43 2.44 12.08
CA SER A 182 -5.26 3.42 11.38
C SER A 182 -6.75 3.04 11.41
N ALA A 183 -7.06 1.77 11.25
CA ALA A 183 -8.43 1.26 11.37
C ALA A 183 -8.98 1.47 12.79
N SER A 184 -8.21 1.20 13.84
CA SER A 184 -8.61 1.44 15.24
C SER A 184 -8.93 2.91 15.50
N LEU A 185 -8.07 3.82 15.01
CA LEU A 185 -8.28 5.27 15.12
C LEU A 185 -9.51 5.73 14.34
N THR A 186 -9.71 5.20 13.13
CA THR A 186 -10.88 5.54 12.30
C THR A 186 -12.16 5.04 12.96
N ALA A 187 -12.18 3.80 13.46
CA ALA A 187 -13.34 3.20 14.12
C ALA A 187 -13.73 4.01 15.37
N LYS A 188 -12.73 4.42 16.15
CA LYS A 188 -12.92 5.33 17.28
C LYS A 188 -13.51 6.67 16.84
N SER A 189 -12.96 7.30 15.81
CA SER A 189 -13.45 8.60 15.31
C SER A 189 -14.90 8.56 14.81
N LYS A 190 -15.39 7.38 14.41
CA LYS A 190 -16.77 7.14 13.97
C LYS A 190 -17.69 6.60 15.06
N ASN A 191 -17.22 6.52 16.31
CA ASN A 191 -17.96 5.95 17.45
C ASN A 191 -18.46 4.52 17.18
N MET A 192 -17.69 3.73 16.44
CA MET A 192 -18.02 2.31 16.21
C MET A 192 -17.65 1.48 17.44
N ARG A 193 -18.39 0.40 17.68
CA ARG A 193 -18.02 -0.61 18.67
C ARG A 193 -16.97 -1.52 18.04
N TYR A 194 -15.73 -1.41 18.49
CA TYR A 194 -14.63 -2.19 17.95
C TYR A 194 -13.70 -2.74 19.03
N VAL A 195 -12.95 -3.77 18.66
CA VAL A 195 -11.76 -4.20 19.38
C VAL A 195 -10.66 -4.50 18.37
N THR A 196 -9.42 -4.17 18.72
CA THR A 196 -8.24 -4.57 17.95
C THR A 196 -7.50 -5.66 18.72
N ILE A 197 -7.19 -6.77 18.06
CA ILE A 197 -6.51 -7.92 18.65
C ILE A 197 -5.10 -8.01 18.07
N GLU A 198 -4.06 -7.94 18.91
CA GLU A 198 -2.66 -8.01 18.51
C GLU A 198 -1.91 -9.10 19.30
N GLN A 199 -1.30 -10.03 18.58
CA GLN A 199 -0.58 -11.16 19.17
C GLN A 199 0.72 -10.75 19.87
N GLU A 200 1.37 -9.66 19.43
CA GLU A 200 2.66 -9.21 19.94
C GLU A 200 2.61 -7.81 20.56
N SER A 201 2.87 -6.77 19.78
CA SER A 201 3.02 -5.38 20.18
C SER A 201 2.72 -4.45 19.00
N LEU A 202 2.60 -3.16 19.27
CA LEU A 202 2.27 -2.16 18.26
C LEU A 202 3.33 -2.08 17.16
N GLY A 203 2.89 -1.90 15.92
CA GLY A 203 3.77 -1.62 14.76
C GLY A 203 3.95 -2.79 13.79
N GLY A 204 3.47 -3.99 14.11
CA GLY A 204 3.47 -5.14 13.21
C GLY A 204 4.86 -5.45 12.62
N ALA A 205 4.99 -5.48 11.29
CA ALA A 205 6.28 -5.75 10.64
C ALA A 205 7.41 -4.79 11.07
N VAL A 206 7.09 -3.52 11.38
CA VAL A 206 8.08 -2.55 11.85
C VAL A 206 8.66 -2.97 13.20
N PHE A 207 7.84 -3.52 14.09
CA PHE A 207 8.28 -4.01 15.40
C PHE A 207 9.34 -5.13 15.28
N GLN A 208 9.27 -5.95 14.23
CA GLN A 208 10.17 -7.08 13.98
C GLN A 208 11.45 -6.70 13.23
N TYR A 209 11.62 -5.44 12.83
CA TYR A 209 12.83 -5.00 12.12
C TYR A 209 14.09 -5.05 13.00
N PRO A 210 15.29 -5.25 12.41
CA PRO A 210 16.55 -5.08 13.13
C PRO A 210 16.65 -3.70 13.79
N ARG A 211 17.38 -3.63 14.90
CA ARG A 211 17.64 -2.38 15.62
C ARG A 211 18.33 -1.36 14.71
N GLY A 212 17.92 -0.09 14.79
CA GLY A 212 18.48 0.99 13.98
C GLY A 212 18.17 0.91 12.49
N LYS A 213 17.29 0.00 12.05
CA LYS A 213 16.89 -0.08 10.65
C LYS A 213 16.26 1.24 10.20
N LEU A 214 16.75 1.78 9.09
CA LEU A 214 16.12 2.89 8.39
C LEU A 214 14.78 2.43 7.78
N VAL A 215 13.73 3.17 8.12
CA VAL A 215 12.39 2.99 7.61
C VAL A 215 12.04 4.17 6.72
N MET A 216 11.74 3.86 5.46
CA MET A 216 11.27 4.84 4.49
C MET A 216 9.76 4.73 4.33
N THR A 217 9.09 5.88 4.27
CA THR A 217 7.67 5.97 3.97
C THR A 217 7.38 7.31 3.30
N ALA A 218 6.14 7.52 2.88
CA ALA A 218 5.66 8.81 2.41
C ALA A 218 4.76 9.46 3.47
N PRO A 219 4.61 10.80 3.44
CA PRO A 219 3.62 11.49 4.25
C PRO A 219 2.23 10.87 4.13
N ALA A 220 1.53 10.78 5.26
CA ALA A 220 0.20 10.20 5.34
C ALA A 220 -0.67 11.00 6.30
N THR A 221 -1.98 10.98 6.06
CA THR A 221 -2.96 11.48 7.01
C THR A 221 -3.33 10.34 7.94
N VAL A 222 -3.14 10.53 9.24
CA VAL A 222 -3.54 9.56 10.26
C VAL A 222 -4.77 10.09 11.01
N PRO A 223 -5.87 9.33 11.06
CA PRO A 223 -7.08 9.73 11.79
C PRO A 223 -6.75 10.09 13.26
N LEU A 224 -7.38 11.15 13.79
CA LEU A 224 -7.14 11.69 15.14
C LEU A 224 -5.74 12.30 15.41
N LEU A 225 -4.78 12.19 14.49
CA LEU A 225 -3.43 12.77 14.61
C LEU A 225 -3.11 13.82 13.54
N GLY A 226 -3.85 13.84 12.44
CA GLY A 226 -3.64 14.76 11.33
C GLY A 226 -2.55 14.32 10.35
N LYS A 227 -1.89 15.28 9.70
CA LYS A 227 -0.84 14.99 8.70
C LYS A 227 0.46 14.63 9.39
N VAL A 228 1.01 13.48 9.03
CA VAL A 228 2.27 12.95 9.54
C VAL A 228 3.29 12.93 8.39
N ASN A 229 4.40 13.65 8.57
CA ASN A 229 5.43 13.83 7.54
C ASN A 229 6.67 12.99 7.81
N PHE A 230 6.55 11.66 7.71
CA PHE A 230 7.71 10.78 7.68
C PHE A 230 8.14 10.52 6.24
N ARG A 231 9.40 10.83 5.93
CA ARG A 231 10.06 10.41 4.68
C ARG A 231 11.06 9.29 4.94
N GLN A 232 11.89 9.50 5.94
CA GLN A 232 12.91 8.57 6.41
C GLN A 232 13.03 8.73 7.93
N THR A 233 13.03 7.61 8.66
CA THR A 233 13.13 7.57 10.13
C THR A 233 13.80 6.27 10.58
N SER A 234 14.17 6.14 11.85
CA SER A 234 14.53 4.84 12.42
C SER A 234 13.29 4.05 12.81
N LYS A 235 13.44 2.72 12.92
CA LYS A 235 12.45 1.81 13.51
C LYS A 235 11.98 2.34 14.87
N GLU A 236 12.91 2.67 15.75
CA GLU A 236 12.65 3.03 17.14
C GLU A 236 11.84 4.32 17.23
N ALA A 237 12.26 5.37 16.52
CA ALA A 237 11.53 6.65 16.50
C ALA A 237 10.12 6.50 15.92
N LEU A 238 9.95 5.62 14.93
CA LEU A 238 8.63 5.35 14.37
C LEU A 238 7.72 4.62 15.37
N LEU A 239 8.23 3.64 16.12
CA LEU A 239 7.47 2.93 17.15
C LEU A 239 7.13 3.83 18.33
N GLU A 240 8.03 4.71 18.73
CA GLU A 240 7.79 5.72 19.77
C GLU A 240 6.65 6.65 19.36
N PHE A 241 6.67 7.16 18.13
CA PHE A 241 5.58 7.95 17.57
C PHE A 241 4.23 7.22 17.64
N TRP A 242 4.18 5.95 17.24
CA TRP A 242 2.94 5.16 17.30
C TRP A 242 2.46 4.91 18.73
N THR A 243 3.38 4.64 19.65
CA THR A 243 3.07 4.41 21.07
C THR A 243 2.51 5.67 21.72
N ASP A 244 3.08 6.83 21.42
CA ASP A 244 2.57 8.11 21.90
C ASP A 244 1.21 8.46 21.29
N ALA A 245 1.00 8.13 20.02
CA ALA A 245 -0.29 8.26 19.39
C ALA A 245 -1.35 7.38 20.04
N GLU A 246 -1.03 6.12 20.34
CA GLU A 246 -1.92 5.23 21.08
C GLU A 246 -2.30 5.82 22.44
N ARG A 247 -1.30 6.28 23.22
CA ARG A 247 -1.51 6.88 24.54
C ARG A 247 -2.41 8.12 24.49
N LYS A 248 -2.15 9.02 23.54
CA LYS A 248 -2.92 10.28 23.38
C LYS A 248 -4.35 10.02 22.93
N THR A 249 -4.54 9.04 22.05
CA THR A 249 -5.85 8.77 21.46
C THR A 249 -6.67 7.81 22.31
N GLY A 250 -6.06 6.99 23.16
CA GLY A 250 -6.73 5.98 23.99
C GLY A 250 -7.50 4.96 23.15
N VAL A 251 -6.96 4.56 21.99
CA VAL A 251 -7.55 3.49 21.18
C VAL A 251 -7.48 2.15 21.90
N LYS A 252 -8.52 1.33 21.74
CA LYS A 252 -8.58 0.02 22.39
C LYS A 252 -7.86 -1.05 21.56
N ILE A 253 -6.73 -1.53 22.08
CA ILE A 253 -5.94 -2.62 21.49
C ILE A 253 -5.64 -3.66 22.59
N ASN A 254 -6.02 -4.91 22.33
CA ASN A 254 -5.70 -6.04 23.20
C ASN A 254 -4.39 -6.67 22.71
N TYR A 255 -3.31 -6.42 23.44
CA TYR A 255 -2.01 -7.03 23.18
C TYR A 255 -1.89 -8.44 23.77
N LYS A 256 -0.95 -9.22 23.22
CA LYS A 256 -0.69 -10.61 23.62
C LYS A 256 -1.93 -11.50 23.49
N GLU A 257 -2.77 -11.18 22.51
CA GLU A 257 -3.98 -11.89 22.20
C GLU A 257 -3.98 -12.27 20.72
N ARG A 258 -4.06 -13.57 20.43
CA ARG A 258 -3.95 -14.13 19.08
C ARG A 258 -5.30 -14.64 18.64
N VAL A 259 -5.75 -14.20 17.46
CA VAL A 259 -6.91 -14.81 16.78
C VAL A 259 -6.53 -16.22 16.32
N GLU A 260 -7.36 -17.19 16.68
CA GLU A 260 -7.18 -18.60 16.36
C GLU A 260 -8.15 -19.05 15.27
N ASP A 261 -9.39 -18.55 15.31
CA ASP A 261 -10.45 -18.98 14.40
C ASP A 261 -11.50 -17.88 14.17
N ILE A 262 -12.13 -17.90 12.99
CA ILE A 262 -13.21 -17.00 12.59
C ILE A 262 -14.32 -17.85 11.99
N THR A 263 -15.43 -17.98 12.71
CA THR A 263 -16.59 -18.76 12.28
C THR A 263 -17.76 -17.86 11.95
N ARG A 264 -18.48 -18.18 10.88
CA ARG A 264 -19.70 -17.45 10.49
C ARG A 264 -20.82 -17.79 11.47
N SER A 265 -21.54 -16.76 11.94
CA SER A 265 -22.67 -16.92 12.86
C SER A 265 -23.77 -15.92 12.50
N GLY A 266 -24.85 -16.42 11.89
CA GLY A 266 -25.92 -15.59 11.34
C GLY A 266 -25.41 -14.57 10.33
N ASP A 267 -25.74 -13.30 10.56
CA ASP A 267 -25.32 -12.15 9.75
C ASP A 267 -23.93 -11.58 10.12
N GLY A 268 -23.21 -12.26 11.02
CA GLY A 268 -21.88 -11.84 11.47
C GLY A 268 -20.94 -13.03 11.68
N PHE A 269 -20.04 -12.85 12.65
CA PHE A 269 -18.95 -13.77 12.95
C PHE A 269 -18.75 -13.93 14.45
N ILE A 270 -18.24 -15.09 14.82
CA ILE A 270 -17.67 -15.36 16.13
C ILE A 270 -16.16 -15.54 15.93
N VAL A 271 -15.38 -14.64 16.52
CA VAL A 271 -13.91 -14.69 16.45
C VAL A 271 -13.39 -15.28 17.75
N LYS A 272 -12.69 -16.41 17.65
CA LYS A 272 -12.03 -17.06 18.78
C LYS A 272 -10.59 -16.58 18.89
N THR A 273 -10.17 -16.28 20.12
CA THR A 273 -8.78 -15.97 20.45
C THR A 273 -8.28 -16.92 21.53
N ASN A 274 -6.97 -16.88 21.80
CA ASN A 274 -6.39 -17.58 22.95
C ASN A 274 -6.83 -17.05 24.33
N ARG A 275 -7.67 -16.00 24.38
CA ARG A 275 -8.16 -15.38 25.62
C ARG A 275 -9.69 -15.34 25.75
N GLY A 276 -10.41 -15.48 24.65
CA GLY A 276 -11.85 -15.34 24.68
C GLY A 276 -12.50 -15.47 23.31
N THR A 277 -13.73 -14.98 23.21
CA THR A 277 -14.54 -15.08 22.01
C THR A 277 -15.32 -13.79 21.82
N TYR A 278 -15.38 -13.31 20.59
CA TYR A 278 -15.94 -12.01 20.25
C TYR A 278 -16.99 -12.14 19.15
N PRO A 279 -18.28 -11.87 19.45
CA PRO A 279 -19.29 -11.71 18.41
C PRO A 279 -19.08 -10.36 17.71
N THR A 280 -19.01 -10.38 16.38
CA THR A 280 -18.79 -9.19 15.55
C THR A 280 -19.59 -9.25 14.25
N ARG A 281 -19.97 -8.11 13.69
CA ARG A 281 -20.64 -8.04 12.38
C ARG A 281 -19.66 -8.15 11.22
N SER A 282 -18.46 -7.60 11.39
CA SER A 282 -17.42 -7.60 10.36
C SER A 282 -16.06 -7.86 10.97
N VAL A 283 -15.15 -8.39 10.16
CA VAL A 283 -13.76 -8.64 10.55
C VAL A 283 -12.83 -7.95 9.56
N LEU A 284 -11.84 -7.22 10.07
CA LEU A 284 -10.74 -6.68 9.28
C LEU A 284 -9.46 -7.46 9.57
N LEU A 285 -8.94 -8.15 8.56
CA LEU A 285 -7.64 -8.82 8.59
C LEU A 285 -6.53 -7.83 8.20
N ALA A 286 -5.81 -7.32 9.20
CA ALA A 286 -4.67 -6.42 9.05
C ALA A 286 -3.36 -7.08 9.53
N ILE A 287 -3.24 -8.39 9.33
CA ILE A 287 -2.19 -9.26 9.89
C ILE A 287 -0.81 -9.15 9.19
N GLY A 288 -0.73 -8.45 8.05
CA GLY A 288 0.49 -8.37 7.25
C GLY A 288 0.97 -9.73 6.73
N ARG A 289 2.26 -9.85 6.38
CA ARG A 289 2.85 -11.12 5.86
C ARG A 289 4.03 -11.65 6.68
N ARG A 290 4.49 -10.90 7.69
CA ARG A 290 5.70 -11.20 8.48
C ARG A 290 5.44 -12.04 9.74
N GLY A 291 4.18 -12.21 10.14
CA GLY A 291 3.83 -12.80 11.45
C GLY A 291 4.23 -14.27 11.63
N THR A 292 4.01 -15.13 10.63
CA THR A 292 4.37 -16.56 10.70
C THR A 292 5.26 -16.90 9.50
N PRO A 293 6.57 -17.09 9.69
CA PRO A 293 7.49 -17.34 8.60
C PRO A 293 7.22 -18.71 7.95
N ARG A 294 7.34 -18.78 6.61
CA ARG A 294 7.42 -20.06 5.90
C ARG A 294 8.76 -20.71 6.22
N LYS A 295 8.74 -21.84 6.93
CA LYS A 295 9.96 -22.61 7.23
C LYS A 295 10.50 -23.24 5.94
N LEU A 296 11.83 -23.33 5.83
CA LEU A 296 12.51 -23.91 4.66
C LEU A 296 12.36 -25.43 4.54
N GLY A 297 11.73 -26.09 5.52
CA GLY A 297 11.55 -27.54 5.51
C GLY A 297 12.87 -28.32 5.64
N VAL A 298 13.96 -27.65 6.03
CA VAL A 298 15.25 -28.27 6.32
C VAL A 298 15.50 -28.30 7.83
N PRO A 299 16.21 -29.33 8.35
CA PRO A 299 16.54 -29.46 9.76
C PRO A 299 17.30 -28.27 10.34
#